data_AF-A0A6I5RJ19-F1
#
_entry.id   AF-A0A6I5RJ19-F1
#
_cell.length_a   1.000
_cell.length_b   1.000
_cell.length_c   1.000
_cell.angle_alpha   90.00
_cell.angle_beta   90.00
_cell.angle_gamma   90.00
#
_symmetry.space_group_name_H-M   'P 1'
#
loop_
_entity.id
_entity.type
_entity.pdbx_description
1 polymer ?
#
loop_
_entity_poly.entity_id
_entity_poly.type
_entity_poly.pdbx_seq_one_letter_code
_entity_poly.pdbx_strand_id
1 'polypeptide(L)'
;LDLPSTGQTFQAALNVAQEKQLLFEGELVVMTAGTLQGVAGSTNLIKVDVVTAVLGKGVGIGQGSVSGRACVAHNTQDLKNFNPGSVLVTTRTNADYVEAIRKSAGIVTEDDSLTSHAAVIGLRLGVPVIVGVKNATTVIRDGTLLTLDVQRGLVFSGSAGRVPADLSVPVPTEV
;
A
#
# COMPACT_ATOMS: atom_id res chain seq x y z
N LEU A 1 -3.97 23.61 25.87
CA LEU A 1 -3.60 22.18 25.96
C LEU A 1 -4.33 21.50 24.82
N ASP A 2 -3.70 21.39 23.66
CA ASP A 2 -4.29 20.65 22.54
C ASP A 2 -4.31 19.17 22.94
N LEU A 3 -5.51 18.66 23.23
CA LEU A 3 -5.70 17.23 23.41
C LEU A 3 -5.40 16.59 22.05
N PRO A 4 -4.67 15.45 22.03
CA PRO A 4 -4.44 14.75 20.78
C PRO A 4 -5.77 14.44 20.07
N SER A 5 -5.75 14.17 18.77
CA SER A 5 -6.93 13.65 18.07
C SER A 5 -7.05 12.14 18.30
N THR A 6 -8.26 11.58 18.15
CA THR A 6 -8.47 10.13 18.31
C THR A 6 -7.55 9.33 17.37
N GLY A 7 -7.29 9.87 16.17
CA GLY A 7 -6.32 9.31 15.23
C GLY A 7 -4.89 9.32 15.78
N GLN A 8 -4.48 10.38 16.46
CA GLN A 8 -3.16 10.45 17.12
C GLN A 8 -3.05 9.44 18.28
N THR A 9 -4.12 9.21 19.05
CA THR A 9 -4.13 8.19 20.10
C THR A 9 -3.91 6.79 19.52
N PHE A 10 -4.63 6.44 18.44
CA PHE A 10 -4.47 5.15 17.77
C PHE A 10 -3.06 5.00 17.16
N GLN A 11 -2.53 6.04 16.52
CA GLN A 11 -1.18 5.99 15.96
C GLN A 11 -0.11 5.83 17.04
N ALA A 12 -0.26 6.52 18.18
CA ALA A 12 0.66 6.37 19.31
C ALA A 12 0.62 4.94 19.88
N ALA A 13 -0.57 4.34 20.00
CA ALA A 13 -0.72 2.96 20.45
C ALA A 13 -0.02 1.97 19.50
N LEU A 14 -0.18 2.15 18.19
CA LEU A 14 0.52 1.36 17.17
C LEU A 14 2.03 1.47 17.31
N ASN A 15 2.57 2.70 17.41
CA ASN A 15 4.00 2.93 17.54
C ASN A 15 4.57 2.24 18.79
N VAL A 16 3.92 2.37 19.95
CA VAL A 16 4.37 1.73 21.20
C VAL A 16 4.32 0.21 21.10
N ALA A 17 3.30 -0.34 20.46
CA ALA A 17 3.17 -1.78 20.28
C ALA A 17 4.21 -2.35 19.29
N GLN A 18 4.58 -1.58 18.25
CA GLN A 18 5.70 -1.91 17.36
C GLN A 18 7.07 -1.82 18.08
N GLU A 19 7.29 -0.77 18.88
CA GLU A 19 8.51 -0.63 19.69
C GLU A 19 8.69 -1.79 20.67
N LYS A 20 7.59 -2.30 21.23
CA LYS A 20 7.57 -3.47 22.10
C LYS A 20 7.59 -4.80 21.35
N GLN A 21 7.67 -4.78 20.02
CA GLN A 21 7.64 -5.97 19.15
C GLN A 21 6.41 -6.86 19.38
N LEU A 22 5.29 -6.25 19.76
CA LEU A 22 4.00 -6.92 19.94
C LEU A 22 3.18 -6.97 18.66
N LEU A 23 3.53 -6.11 17.69
CA LEU A 23 2.90 -6.02 16.39
C LEU A 23 3.95 -6.04 15.30
N PHE A 24 3.67 -6.82 14.27
CA PHE A 24 4.45 -6.87 13.06
C PHE A 24 3.69 -6.26 11.88
N GLU A 25 4.46 -5.88 10.88
CA GLU A 25 3.97 -5.39 9.61
C GLU A 25 2.97 -6.36 8.95
N GLY A 26 1.83 -5.83 8.49
CA GLY A 26 0.76 -6.61 7.86
C GLY A 26 -0.22 -7.29 8.82
N GLU A 27 -0.04 -7.17 10.14
CA GLU A 27 -0.98 -7.73 11.11
C GLU A 27 -2.28 -6.92 11.22
N LEU A 28 -3.40 -7.63 11.40
CA LEU A 28 -4.69 -7.03 11.71
C LEU A 28 -4.75 -6.69 13.19
N VAL A 29 -5.05 -5.44 13.50
CA VAL A 29 -5.14 -4.95 14.86
C VAL A 29 -6.54 -4.45 15.17
N VAL A 30 -6.98 -4.70 16.39
CA VAL A 30 -8.18 -4.10 16.97
C VAL A 30 -7.73 -3.18 18.09
N MET A 31 -7.98 -1.89 17.92
CA MET A 31 -7.66 -0.87 18.92
C MET A 31 -8.97 -0.38 19.54
N THR A 32 -8.96 -0.15 20.86
CA THR A 32 -10.12 0.39 21.59
C THR A 32 -9.73 1.64 22.36
N ALA A 33 -10.64 2.60 22.47
CA ALA A 33 -10.43 3.84 23.21
C ALA A 33 -11.75 4.42 23.73
N GLY A 34 -11.67 5.42 24.60
CA GLY A 34 -12.80 6.30 24.92
C GLY A 34 -12.83 7.50 23.96
N THR A 35 -14.02 8.03 23.66
CA THR A 35 -14.18 9.25 22.84
C THR A 35 -13.59 10.49 23.51
N LEU A 36 -13.65 10.53 24.85
CA LEU A 36 -13.07 11.61 25.65
C LEU A 36 -11.63 11.25 26.00
N GLN A 37 -10.68 11.95 25.39
CA GLN A 37 -9.27 11.72 25.63
C GLN A 37 -8.81 12.33 26.95
N GLY A 38 -7.91 11.63 27.65
CA GLY A 38 -7.35 12.07 28.93
C GLY A 38 -8.31 11.93 30.13
N VAL A 39 -9.53 11.46 29.91
CA VAL A 39 -10.52 11.22 30.96
C VAL A 39 -10.78 9.73 31.07
N ALA A 40 -10.53 9.15 32.24
CA ALA A 40 -10.92 7.78 32.53
C ALA A 40 -12.45 7.69 32.55
N GLY A 41 -12.99 6.74 31.79
CA GLY A 41 -14.43 6.61 31.59
C GLY A 41 -14.75 5.35 30.78
N SER A 42 -15.84 5.39 30.03
CA SER A 42 -16.28 4.25 29.22
C SER A 42 -15.43 4.08 27.96
N THR A 43 -15.16 2.83 27.58
CA THR A 43 -14.59 2.46 26.28
C THR A 43 -15.72 2.36 25.26
N ASN A 44 -15.73 3.25 24.27
CA ASN A 44 -16.83 3.38 23.30
C ASN A 44 -16.34 3.58 21.86
N LEU A 45 -15.04 3.43 21.59
CA LEU A 45 -14.47 3.41 20.26
C LEU A 45 -13.75 2.09 20.01
N ILE A 46 -13.97 1.54 18.82
CA ILE A 46 -13.21 0.43 18.27
C ILE A 46 -12.75 0.84 16.88
N LYS A 47 -11.46 0.62 16.59
CA LYS A 47 -10.88 0.76 15.27
C LYS A 47 -10.18 -0.54 14.90
N VAL A 48 -10.59 -1.14 13.79
CA VAL A 48 -9.88 -2.26 13.18
C VAL A 48 -9.01 -1.69 12.06
N ASP A 49 -7.71 -1.99 12.08
CA ASP A 49 -6.76 -1.50 11.09
C ASP A 49 -5.71 -2.56 10.78
N VAL A 50 -4.99 -2.41 9.67
CA VAL A 50 -3.84 -3.24 9.35
C VAL A 50 -2.58 -2.42 9.57
N VAL A 51 -1.56 -3.02 10.20
CA VAL A 51 -0.27 -2.35 10.39
C VAL A 51 0.39 -2.15 9.02
N THR A 52 0.37 -0.91 8.52
CA THR A 52 0.98 -0.54 7.24
C THR A 52 2.48 -0.80 7.27
N ALA A 53 2.92 -1.75 6.47
CA ALA A 53 4.30 -2.17 6.31
C ALA A 53 5.01 -1.36 5.23
N VAL A 54 6.27 -0.99 5.43
CA VAL A 54 7.12 -0.54 4.31
C VAL A 54 7.68 -1.77 3.62
N LEU A 55 7.00 -2.21 2.56
CA LEU A 55 7.38 -3.41 1.81
C LEU A 55 8.64 -3.20 0.97
N GLY A 56 8.98 -1.95 0.67
CA GLY A 56 10.17 -1.65 -0.11
C GLY A 56 10.44 -0.16 -0.27
N LYS A 57 11.70 0.14 -0.59
CA LYS A 57 12.16 1.48 -0.91
C LYS A 57 12.97 1.45 -2.20
N GLY A 58 12.73 2.44 -3.06
CA GLY A 58 13.42 2.63 -4.32
C GLY A 58 13.47 4.09 -4.71
N VAL A 59 13.62 4.35 -6.02
CA VAL A 59 13.56 5.69 -6.59
C VAL A 59 12.26 5.85 -7.35
N GLY A 60 11.45 6.82 -6.93
CA GLY A 60 10.21 7.15 -7.62
C GLY A 60 10.47 8.00 -8.87
N ILE A 61 9.74 7.70 -9.94
CA ILE A 61 9.75 8.40 -11.21
C ILE A 61 8.30 8.78 -11.54
N GLY A 62 8.08 10.07 -11.75
CA GLY A 62 6.74 10.65 -11.86
C GLY A 62 6.36 11.42 -10.58
N GLN A 63 5.06 11.57 -10.35
CA GLN A 63 4.51 12.31 -9.20
C GLN A 63 3.22 11.65 -8.71
N GLY A 64 2.87 11.92 -7.45
CA GLY A 64 1.63 11.48 -6.83
C GLY A 64 1.78 10.23 -5.96
N SER A 65 0.62 9.75 -5.50
CA SER A 65 0.47 8.52 -4.73
C SER A 65 -0.65 7.70 -5.34
N VAL A 66 -0.45 6.39 -5.49
CA VAL A 66 -1.43 5.48 -6.08
C VAL A 66 -1.57 4.23 -5.25
N SER A 67 -2.80 3.70 -5.17
CA SER A 67 -3.07 2.41 -4.55
C SER A 67 -3.68 1.45 -5.54
N GLY A 68 -3.35 0.17 -5.41
CA GLY A 68 -3.89 -0.89 -6.26
C GLY A 68 -3.47 -2.26 -5.75
N ARG A 69 -4.14 -3.32 -6.19
CA ARG A 69 -3.72 -4.69 -5.87
C ARG A 69 -2.43 -5.02 -6.59
N ALA A 70 -1.48 -5.65 -5.91
CA ALA A 70 -0.27 -6.15 -6.51
C ALA A 70 -0.61 -7.21 -7.56
N CYS A 71 -0.01 -7.10 -8.74
CA CYS A 71 0.08 -8.17 -9.71
C CYS A 71 1.57 -8.48 -9.89
N VAL A 72 2.01 -9.57 -9.28
CA VAL A 72 3.42 -10.00 -9.31
C VAL A 72 3.63 -10.83 -10.57
N ALA A 73 4.39 -10.30 -11.51
CA ALA A 73 4.66 -10.94 -12.79
C ALA A 73 6.13 -11.31 -12.89
N HIS A 74 6.42 -12.62 -12.94
CA HIS A 74 7.76 -13.13 -13.23
C HIS A 74 7.99 -13.27 -14.72
N ASN A 75 6.92 -13.46 -15.50
CA ASN A 75 6.95 -13.61 -16.94
C ASN A 75 5.70 -12.98 -17.60
N THR A 76 5.67 -12.96 -18.92
CA THR A 76 4.57 -12.35 -19.69
C THR A 76 3.26 -13.15 -19.65
N GLN A 77 3.30 -14.44 -19.29
CA GLN A 77 2.08 -15.24 -19.15
C GLN A 77 1.27 -14.83 -17.92
N ASP A 78 1.94 -14.38 -16.85
CA ASP A 78 1.31 -13.88 -15.63
C ASP A 78 0.45 -12.63 -15.91
N LEU A 79 0.71 -11.92 -17.02
CA LEU A 79 -0.02 -10.72 -17.44
C LEU A 79 -1.32 -11.00 -18.19
N LYS A 80 -1.61 -12.26 -18.56
CA LYS A 80 -2.80 -12.59 -19.36
C LYS A 80 -4.11 -12.18 -18.66
N ASN A 81 -4.13 -12.24 -17.33
CA ASN A 81 -5.26 -11.86 -16.49
C ASN A 81 -5.00 -10.57 -15.71
N PHE A 82 -4.18 -9.66 -16.26
CA PHE A 82 -3.85 -8.40 -15.59
C PHE A 82 -5.10 -7.53 -15.42
N ASN A 83 -5.46 -7.28 -14.16
CA ASN A 83 -6.62 -6.46 -13.81
C ASN A 83 -6.29 -4.98 -13.92
N PRO A 84 -7.07 -4.18 -14.68
CA PRO A 84 -6.88 -2.73 -14.75
C PRO A 84 -6.91 -2.08 -13.35
N GLY A 85 -6.05 -1.08 -13.14
CA GLY A 85 -5.89 -0.41 -11.84
C GLY A 85 -5.04 -1.19 -10.83
N SER A 86 -4.49 -2.34 -11.20
CA SER A 86 -3.52 -3.06 -10.37
C SER A 86 -2.13 -2.42 -10.43
N VAL A 87 -1.31 -2.68 -9.40
CA VAL A 87 0.10 -2.30 -9.37
C VAL A 87 0.92 -3.44 -9.94
N LEU A 88 1.63 -3.20 -11.04
CA LEU A 88 2.52 -4.19 -11.65
C LEU A 88 3.81 -4.30 -10.83
N VAL A 89 4.15 -5.50 -10.38
CA VAL A 89 5.39 -5.79 -9.66
C VAL A 89 6.21 -6.82 -10.46
N THR A 90 7.43 -6.48 -10.85
CA THR A 90 8.28 -7.38 -11.66
C THR A 90 9.77 -7.09 -11.43
N THR A 91 10.67 -7.99 -11.84
CA THR A 91 12.11 -7.73 -11.80
C THR A 91 12.54 -6.74 -12.89
N ARG A 92 12.00 -6.88 -14.11
CA ARG A 92 12.32 -6.06 -15.29
C ARG A 92 11.13 -6.07 -16.25
N THR A 93 10.97 -5.00 -17.03
CA THR A 93 9.95 -4.94 -18.10
C THR A 93 10.61 -4.92 -19.48
N ASN A 94 9.83 -5.31 -20.50
CA ASN A 94 10.19 -5.21 -21.91
C ASN A 94 8.94 -4.82 -22.73
N ALA A 95 9.03 -4.83 -24.07
CA ALA A 95 7.95 -4.42 -24.96
C ALA A 95 6.63 -5.19 -24.73
N ASP A 96 6.69 -6.45 -24.29
CA ASP A 96 5.49 -7.28 -24.06
C ASP A 96 4.68 -6.80 -22.84
N TYR A 97 5.29 -6.02 -21.93
CA TYR A 97 4.63 -5.48 -20.75
C TYR A 97 3.87 -4.17 -21.03
N VAL A 98 3.98 -3.59 -22.24
CA VAL A 98 3.41 -2.26 -22.55
C VAL A 98 1.90 -2.21 -22.32
N GLU A 99 1.17 -3.26 -22.69
CA GLU A 99 -0.28 -3.34 -22.47
C GLU A 99 -0.65 -3.42 -20.98
N ALA A 100 0.13 -4.16 -20.18
CA ALA A 100 -0.07 -4.24 -18.73
C ALA A 100 0.27 -2.90 -18.05
N ILE A 101 1.38 -2.28 -18.45
CA ILE A 101 1.81 -0.95 -17.98
C ILE A 101 0.70 0.08 -18.21
N ARG A 102 0.12 0.12 -19.41
CA ARG A 102 -0.97 1.04 -19.75
C ARG A 102 -2.19 0.88 -18.84
N LYS A 103 -2.49 -0.35 -18.42
CA LYS A 103 -3.62 -0.67 -17.55
C LYS A 103 -3.31 -0.55 -16.06
N SER A 104 -2.03 -0.45 -15.69
CA SER A 104 -1.59 -0.42 -14.30
C SER A 104 -1.83 0.94 -13.65
N ALA A 105 -2.17 0.93 -12.36
CA ALA A 105 -2.21 2.15 -11.55
C ALA A 105 -0.79 2.64 -11.21
N GLY A 106 0.18 1.74 -11.17
CA GLY A 106 1.57 2.02 -10.89
C GLY A 106 2.46 0.80 -11.13
N ILE A 107 3.77 1.03 -11.12
CA ILE A 107 4.78 0.01 -11.41
C ILE A 107 5.82 -0.01 -10.29
N VAL A 108 6.17 -1.21 -9.82
CA VAL A 108 7.31 -1.46 -8.94
C VAL A 108 8.25 -2.42 -9.66
N THR A 109 9.53 -2.04 -9.76
CA THR A 109 10.54 -2.88 -10.40
C THR A 109 11.79 -3.04 -9.54
N GLU A 110 12.41 -4.22 -9.61
CA GLU A 110 13.68 -4.50 -8.93
C GLU A 110 14.87 -3.91 -9.69
N ASP A 111 14.76 -3.76 -11.02
CA ASP A 111 15.73 -3.02 -11.85
C ASP A 111 15.93 -1.59 -11.32
N ASP A 112 17.16 -1.20 -11.01
CA ASP A 112 17.51 0.09 -10.39
C ASP A 112 17.86 1.18 -11.41
N SER A 113 17.85 0.85 -12.70
CA SER A 113 18.14 1.80 -13.77
C SER A 113 17.03 2.85 -13.94
N LEU A 114 17.40 4.12 -13.79
CA LEU A 114 16.53 5.27 -14.06
C LEU A 114 16.17 5.42 -15.55
N THR A 115 16.90 4.74 -16.42
CA THR A 115 16.63 4.66 -17.87
C THR A 115 16.08 3.30 -18.27
N SER A 116 15.64 2.48 -17.29
CA SER A 116 15.00 1.21 -17.55
C SER A 116 13.76 1.36 -18.43
N HIS A 117 13.37 0.27 -19.07
CA HIS A 117 12.15 0.24 -19.87
C HIS A 117 10.91 0.68 -19.06
N ALA A 118 10.81 0.27 -17.79
CA ALA A 118 9.72 0.68 -16.90
C ALA A 118 9.73 2.19 -16.65
N ALA A 119 10.90 2.76 -16.34
CA ALA A 119 11.07 4.19 -16.09
C ALA A 119 10.67 5.05 -17.30
N VAL A 120 11.18 4.71 -18.48
CA VAL A 120 10.95 5.48 -19.71
C VAL A 120 9.50 5.37 -20.17
N ILE A 121 8.94 4.15 -20.20
CA ILE A 121 7.57 3.94 -20.68
C ILE A 121 6.53 4.40 -19.67
N GLY A 122 6.74 4.15 -18.37
CA GLY A 122 5.85 4.61 -17.30
C GLY A 122 5.71 6.12 -17.30
N LEU A 123 6.82 6.86 -17.38
CA LEU A 123 6.80 8.32 -17.46
C LEU A 123 6.04 8.84 -18.70
N ARG A 124 6.24 8.21 -19.86
CA ARG A 124 5.55 8.58 -21.12
C ARG A 124 4.05 8.35 -21.05
N LEU A 125 3.61 7.33 -20.33
CA LEU A 125 2.20 6.98 -20.16
C LEU A 125 1.57 7.64 -18.94
N GLY A 126 2.33 8.43 -18.18
CA GLY A 126 1.85 9.08 -16.96
C GLY A 126 1.58 8.11 -15.81
N VAL A 127 2.17 6.91 -15.85
CA VAL A 127 2.03 5.88 -14.83
C VAL A 127 3.17 6.03 -13.81
N PRO A 128 2.86 6.20 -12.52
CA PRO A 128 3.82 6.16 -11.42
C PRO A 128 4.74 4.94 -11.42
N VAL A 129 6.04 5.15 -11.29
CA VAL A 129 7.03 4.06 -11.24
C VAL A 129 7.92 4.19 -10.02
N ILE A 130 8.20 3.10 -9.32
CA ILE A 130 9.28 3.00 -8.34
C ILE A 130 10.26 1.93 -8.82
N VAL A 131 11.50 2.36 -9.08
CA VAL A 131 12.60 1.49 -9.54
C VAL A 131 13.56 1.15 -8.41
N GLY A 132 14.31 0.06 -8.54
CA GLY A 132 15.32 -0.35 -7.56
C GLY A 132 14.77 -0.88 -6.24
N VAL A 133 13.51 -1.35 -6.22
CA VAL A 133 12.93 -1.97 -5.03
C VAL A 133 13.45 -3.40 -4.92
N LYS A 134 14.48 -3.60 -4.10
CA LYS A 134 15.13 -4.91 -3.95
C LYS A 134 14.14 -5.97 -3.48
N ASN A 135 14.17 -7.15 -4.09
CA ASN A 135 13.34 -8.30 -3.73
C ASN A 135 11.82 -8.03 -3.78
N ALA A 136 11.37 -7.03 -4.55
CA ALA A 136 9.95 -6.69 -4.64
C ALA A 136 9.08 -7.89 -5.00
N THR A 137 9.53 -8.76 -5.92
CA THR A 137 8.77 -9.93 -6.38
C THR A 137 8.66 -11.05 -5.35
N THR A 138 9.52 -11.05 -4.31
CA THR A 138 9.51 -12.08 -3.26
C THR A 138 8.89 -11.58 -1.96
N VAL A 139 9.04 -10.29 -1.65
CA VAL A 139 8.45 -9.64 -0.47
C VAL A 139 6.96 -9.36 -0.69
N ILE A 140 6.59 -8.91 -1.89
CA ILE A 140 5.22 -8.56 -2.21
C ILE A 140 4.50 -9.80 -2.71
N ARG A 141 3.36 -10.11 -2.09
CA ARG A 141 2.47 -11.20 -2.53
C ARG A 141 1.45 -10.69 -3.53
N ASP A 142 1.13 -11.51 -4.52
CA ASP A 142 0.07 -11.23 -5.49
C ASP A 142 -1.28 -10.95 -4.80
N GLY A 143 -2.06 -10.02 -5.35
CA GLY A 143 -3.36 -9.61 -4.83
C GLY A 143 -3.34 -8.70 -3.60
N THR A 144 -2.17 -8.51 -2.97
CA THR A 144 -1.99 -7.62 -1.79
C THR A 144 -2.28 -6.19 -2.18
N LEU A 145 -3.08 -5.48 -1.37
CA LEU A 145 -3.28 -4.06 -1.61
C LEU A 145 -1.99 -3.30 -1.33
N LEU A 146 -1.52 -2.49 -2.29
CA LEU A 146 -0.32 -1.68 -2.18
C LEU A 146 -0.67 -0.21 -2.27
N THR A 147 0.17 0.63 -1.67
CA THR A 147 0.23 2.06 -1.94
C THR A 147 1.66 2.46 -2.29
N LEU A 148 1.81 3.17 -3.41
CA LEU A 148 3.08 3.71 -3.87
C LEU A 148 3.13 5.20 -3.56
N ASP A 149 4.10 5.61 -2.74
CA ASP A 149 4.46 7.02 -2.58
C ASP A 149 5.68 7.30 -3.48
N VAL A 150 5.41 7.88 -4.65
CA VAL A 150 6.44 8.16 -5.64
C VAL A 150 7.40 9.25 -5.16
N GLN A 151 6.90 10.23 -4.41
CA GLN A 151 7.72 11.34 -3.94
C GLN A 151 8.79 10.87 -2.95
N ARG A 152 8.42 9.94 -2.08
CA ARG A 152 9.35 9.34 -1.10
C ARG A 152 10.05 8.08 -1.61
N GLY A 153 9.59 7.51 -2.72
CA GLY A 153 10.09 6.26 -3.27
C GLY A 153 9.76 5.06 -2.37
N LEU A 154 8.58 5.05 -1.75
CA LEU A 154 8.18 4.03 -0.78
C LEU A 154 7.00 3.20 -1.29
N VAL A 155 7.05 1.90 -1.00
CA VAL A 155 5.98 0.94 -1.25
C VAL A 155 5.42 0.50 0.10
N PHE A 156 4.12 0.68 0.29
CA PHE A 156 3.42 0.34 1.53
C PHE A 156 2.40 -0.77 1.31
N SER A 157 2.15 -1.60 2.32
CA SER A 157 1.00 -2.51 2.34
C SER A 157 -0.28 -1.77 2.77
N GLY A 158 -1.40 -2.06 2.13
CA GLY A 158 -2.70 -1.45 2.41
C GLY A 158 -2.96 -0.18 1.60
N SER A 159 -4.13 0.43 1.78
CA SER A 159 -4.47 1.73 1.18
C SER A 159 -4.05 2.87 2.10
N ALA A 160 -3.16 3.74 1.64
CA ALA A 160 -2.94 5.03 2.29
C ALA A 160 -4.13 5.95 1.97
N GLY A 161 -5.22 5.78 2.73
CA GLY A 161 -6.37 6.68 2.69
C GLY A 161 -7.34 6.43 1.54
N ARG A 162 -8.14 5.37 1.66
CA ARG A 162 -9.59 5.31 1.45
C ARG A 162 -9.97 3.83 1.41
N VAL A 163 -10.65 3.36 2.45
CA VAL A 163 -11.43 2.12 2.35
C VAL A 163 -12.38 2.33 1.15
N PRO A 164 -12.32 1.51 0.08
CA PRO A 164 -13.32 1.60 -0.96
C PRO A 164 -14.70 1.45 -0.30
N ALA A 165 -15.63 2.32 -0.69
CA ALA A 165 -16.94 2.42 -0.03
C ALA A 165 -17.81 1.15 -0.15
N ASP A 166 -17.30 0.09 -0.79
CA ASP A 166 -17.96 -1.19 -1.03
C ASP A 166 -17.77 -2.22 0.10
N LEU A 167 -16.91 -1.95 1.10
CA LEU A 167 -16.74 -2.80 2.28
C LEU A 167 -17.63 -2.39 3.46
N SER A 168 -18.75 -1.71 3.21
CA SER A 168 -19.81 -1.59 4.22
C SER A 168 -20.42 -2.97 4.44
N VAL A 169 -19.90 -3.69 5.44
CA VAL A 169 -20.58 -4.86 6.00
C VAL A 169 -21.95 -4.35 6.48
N PRO A 170 -23.08 -4.85 5.93
CA PRO A 170 -24.38 -4.43 6.40
C PRO A 170 -24.50 -4.81 7.88
N VAL A 171 -24.70 -3.81 8.73
CA VAL A 171 -25.02 -4.02 10.13
C VAL A 171 -26.34 -4.79 10.16
N PRO A 172 -26.40 -5.99 10.76
CA PRO A 172 -27.66 -6.68 10.96
C PRO A 172 -28.59 -5.74 11.71
N THR A 173 -29.74 -5.47 11.12
CA THR A 173 -30.82 -4.76 11.83
C THR A 173 -31.33 -5.76 12.85
N GLU A 174 -31.02 -5.54 14.14
CA GLU A 174 -31.60 -6.34 15.21
C GLU A 174 -33.13 -6.23 15.15
N VAL A 175 -33.80 -7.38 15.20
CA VAL A 175 -35.25 -7.55 15.25
C VAL A 175 -35.75 -7.62 16.69
#